data_AF-A0A7J7EGQ6-F1
#
_entry.id   AF-A0A7J7EGQ6-F1
#
_cell.length_a   1.000
_cell.length_b   1.000
_cell.length_c   1.000
_cell.angle_alpha   90.00
_cell.angle_beta   90.00
_cell.angle_gamma   90.00
#
_symmetry.space_group_name_H-M   'P 1'
#
loop_
_entity.id
_entity.type
_entity.pdbx_description
1 polymer ?
#
loop_
_entity_poly.entity_id
_entity_poly.type
_entity_poly.pdbx_seq_one_letter_code
_entity_poly.pdbx_strand_id
1 'polypeptide(L)' 'MSRECIRKFFPERKSFVFDRPASAGKLLLHIEEASENQMEWDFQVQSKNFCSCIFTKAKIETLGEGIIVTGN' A
#
# COMPACT_ATOMS: atom_id res chain seq x y z
N MET A 1 8.10 6.85 -24.25
CA MET A 1 6.62 6.98 -24.20
C MET A 1 6.00 6.51 -22.88
N SER A 2 6.37 5.35 -22.32
CA SER A 2 5.76 4.81 -21.08
C SER A 2 5.78 5.75 -19.86
N ARG A 3 6.91 6.41 -19.57
CA ARG A 3 7.02 7.35 -18.42
C ARG A 3 6.09 8.56 -18.54
N GLU A 4 5.89 9.07 -19.75
CA GLU A 4 5.02 10.23 -19.99
C GLU A 4 3.54 9.84 -19.87
N CYS A 5 3.14 8.64 -20.31
CA CYS A 5 1.79 8.15 -20.11
C CYS A 5 1.44 8.04 -18.62
N ILE A 6 2.32 7.41 -17.80
CA ILE A 6 2.07 7.27 -16.35
C ILE A 6 1.89 8.64 -15.69
N ARG A 7 2.71 9.63 -16.05
CA ARG A 7 2.62 10.99 -15.52
C ARG A 7 1.30 11.69 -15.88
N LYS A 8 0.80 11.46 -17.09
CA LYS A 8 -0.44 12.09 -17.59
C LYS A 8 -1.70 11.42 -17.05
N PHE A 9 -1.73 10.09 -16.98
CA PHE A 9 -2.91 9.33 -16.54
C PHE A 9 -3.06 9.27 -15.02
N PHE A 10 -1.96 9.30 -14.27
CA PHE A 10 -1.97 9.28 -12.80
C PHE A 10 -1.44 10.62 -12.27
N PRO A 11 -2.29 11.65 -12.15
CA PRO A 11 -1.86 12.99 -11.75
C PRO A 11 -1.35 13.01 -10.30
N GLU A 12 -2.04 12.30 -9.40
CA GLU A 12 -1.62 12.09 -8.02
C GLU A 12 -0.84 10.78 -7.91
N ARG A 13 0.40 10.84 -7.39
CA ARG A 13 1.30 9.68 -7.29
C ARG A 13 2.02 9.74 -5.96
N LYS A 14 2.04 8.61 -5.25
CA LYS A 14 2.84 8.40 -4.04
C LYS A 14 3.54 7.06 -4.16
N SER A 15 4.78 6.98 -3.68
CA SER A 15 5.58 5.76 -3.68
C SER A 15 5.86 5.33 -2.25
N PHE A 16 5.81 4.03 -2.01
CA PHE A 16 6.20 3.38 -0.77
C PHE A 16 7.18 2.27 -1.14
N VAL A 17 8.18 2.09 -0.29
CA VAL A 17 9.14 0.99 -0.40
C VAL A 17 9.00 0.13 0.85
N PHE A 18 9.22 -1.16 0.68
CA PHE A 18 9.11 -2.15 1.75
C PHE A 18 10.40 -2.94 1.80
N ASP A 19 11.05 -2.92 2.95
CA ASP A 19 12.16 -3.82 3.25
C ASP A 19 11.63 -5.24 3.42
N ARG A 20 12.57 -6.19 3.44
CA ARG A 20 12.23 -7.59 3.60
C ARG A 20 11.48 -7.78 4.93
N PRO A 21 10.29 -8.40 4.92
CA PRO A 21 9.43 -8.44 6.11
C PRO A 21 9.93 -9.37 7.21
N ALA A 22 10.69 -10.41 6.87
CA ALA A 22 11.35 -11.30 7.83
C ALA A 22 12.68 -11.80 7.26
N SER A 23 13.71 -11.87 8.10
CA SER A 23 15.04 -12.38 7.73
C SER A 23 15.04 -13.89 7.43
N ALA A 24 14.26 -14.70 8.13
CA ALA A 24 14.22 -16.15 7.93
C ALA A 24 13.35 -16.55 6.72
N GLY A 25 13.92 -17.32 5.79
CA GLY A 25 13.21 -17.78 4.58
C GLY A 25 11.96 -18.62 4.86
N LYS A 26 11.97 -19.44 5.93
CA LYS A 26 10.79 -20.21 6.34
C LYS A 26 9.65 -19.32 6.84
N LEU A 27 9.96 -18.22 7.54
CA LEU A 27 8.95 -17.26 7.98
C LEU A 27 8.34 -16.51 6.81
N LEU A 28 9.11 -16.23 5.75
CA LEU A 28 8.56 -15.61 4.54
C LEU A 28 7.52 -16.48 3.84
N LEU A 29 7.68 -17.81 3.88
CA LEU A 29 6.71 -18.74 3.28
C LEU A 29 5.37 -18.76 4.02
N HIS A 30 5.40 -18.45 5.31
CA HIS A 30 4.24 -18.45 6.23
C HIS A 30 4.06 -17.07 6.87
N ILE A 31 4.28 -16.00 6.10
CA ILE A 31 4.31 -14.63 6.64
C ILE A 31 2.97 -14.20 7.25
N GLU A 32 1.86 -14.74 6.75
CA GLU A 32 0.51 -14.48 7.27
C GLU A 32 0.30 -15.10 8.67
N GLU A 33 1.05 -16.15 9.00
CA GLU A 33 1.02 -16.84 10.31
C GLU A 33 2.04 -16.24 11.30
N ALA A 34 2.99 -15.44 10.81
CA ALA A 34 4.04 -14.84 11.62
C ALA A 34 3.49 -13.71 12.49
N SER A 35 3.93 -13.65 13.75
CA SER A 35 3.57 -12.55 14.65
C SER A 35 4.36 -11.28 14.34
N GLU A 36 3.79 -10.11 14.62
CA GLU A 36 4.40 -8.81 14.25
C GLU A 36 5.81 -8.64 14.85
N ASN A 37 6.07 -9.16 16.05
CA ASN A 37 7.39 -9.14 16.69
C ASN A 37 8.46 -10.01 15.99
N GLN A 38 8.07 -10.88 15.06
CA GLN A 38 8.98 -11.68 14.23
C GLN A 38 9.32 -10.96 12.91
N MET A 39 8.65 -9.84 12.62
CA MET A 39 8.89 -9.05 11.43
C MET A 39 10.01 -8.03 11.65
N GLU A 40 10.74 -7.71 10.59
CA GLU A 40 11.77 -6.67 10.62
C GLU A 40 11.14 -5.31 10.95
N TRP A 41 11.82 -4.56 11.83
CA TRP A 41 11.28 -3.33 12.38
C TRP A 41 10.99 -2.27 11.30
N ASP A 42 11.89 -2.11 10.33
CA ASP A 42 11.72 -1.16 9.22
C ASP A 42 10.46 -1.50 8.39
N PHE A 43 10.23 -2.78 8.10
CA PHE A 43 9.02 -3.22 7.40
C PHE A 43 7.74 -2.90 8.19
N GLN A 44 7.74 -3.10 9.51
CA GLN A 44 6.60 -2.74 10.36
C GLN A 44 6.30 -1.24 10.31
N VAL A 45 7.32 -0.40 10.37
CA VAL A 45 7.14 1.06 10.30
C VAL A 45 6.65 1.49 8.91
N GLN A 46 7.23 0.94 7.85
CA GLN A 46 6.83 1.22 6.46
C GLN A 46 5.39 0.79 6.18
N SER A 47 4.98 -0.39 6.64
CA SER A 47 3.59 -0.88 6.51
C SER A 47 2.60 -0.02 7.28
N LYS A 48 2.92 0.39 8.52
CA LYS A 48 2.09 1.33 9.29
C LYS A 48 1.93 2.67 8.58
N ASN A 49 3.01 3.22 8.03
CA ASN A 49 2.99 4.48 7.28
C ASN A 49 2.18 4.36 5.97
N PHE A 50 2.29 3.23 5.29
CA PHE A 50 1.48 2.92 4.11
C PHE A 50 -0.01 2.89 4.47
N CYS A 51 -0.40 2.06 5.45
CA CYS A 51 -1.78 1.93 5.89
C CYS A 51 -2.36 3.28 6.33
N SER A 52 -1.64 4.02 7.18
CA SER A 52 -2.04 5.35 7.63
C SER A 52 -2.32 6.29 6.45
N CYS A 53 -1.46 6.28 5.43
CA CYS A 53 -1.67 7.12 4.26
C CYS A 53 -2.91 6.71 3.45
N ILE A 54 -3.17 5.41 3.26
CA ILE A 54 -4.34 4.95 2.52
C ILE A 54 -5.61 5.33 3.28
N PHE A 55 -5.70 5.04 4.58
CA PHE A 55 -6.88 5.37 5.38
C PHE A 55 -7.17 6.87 5.49
N THR A 56 -6.14 7.71 5.40
CA THR A 56 -6.29 9.17 5.52
C THR A 56 -6.44 9.90 4.20
N LYS A 57 -5.85 9.40 3.11
CA LYS A 57 -5.76 10.11 1.83
C LYS A 57 -6.52 9.46 0.69
N ALA A 58 -6.93 8.19 0.81
CA ALA A 58 -7.73 7.56 -0.24
C ALA A 58 -9.07 8.31 -0.38
N LYS A 59 -9.40 8.65 -1.62
CA LYS A 59 -10.69 9.28 -1.94
C LYS A 59 -11.75 8.19 -2.00
N ILE A 60 -12.97 8.56 -1.62
CA ILE A 60 -14.15 7.72 -1.84
C ILE A 60 -14.31 7.51 -3.35
N GLU A 61 -14.64 6.28 -3.75
CA GLU A 61 -14.83 5.95 -5.16
C GLU A 61 -16.02 6.73 -5.72
N THR A 62 -15.82 7.34 -6.88
CA THR A 62 -16.84 8.12 -7.59
C THR A 62 -16.92 7.71 -9.05
N LEU A 63 -18.12 7.55 -9.59
CA LEU A 63 -18.34 7.43 -11.02
C LEU A 63 -18.13 8.79 -11.72
N GLY A 64 -18.20 8.78 -13.05
CA GLY A 64 -18.26 10.01 -13.84
C GLY A 64 -19.30 10.97 -13.25
N GLU A 65 -18.98 12.27 -13.26
CA GLU A 65 -19.80 13.34 -12.67
C GLU A 65 -19.82 13.40 -11.13
N GLY A 66 -19.03 12.57 -10.43
CA GLY A 66 -18.84 12.69 -8.98
C GLY A 66 -19.87 11.92 -8.14
N ILE A 67 -20.58 10.98 -8.74
CA ILE A 67 -21.55 10.12 -8.04
C ILE A 67 -20.79 9.17 -7.11
N ILE A 68 -21.05 9.24 -5.81
CA ILE A 68 -20.43 8.38 -4.80
C ILE A 68 -20.93 6.93 -4.96
N VAL A 69 -20.00 5.99 -5.02
CA VAL A 69 -20.31 4.56 -5.05
C VAL A 69 -20.56 4.04 -3.63
N THR A 70 -21.67 3.33 -3.45
CA THR A 70 -22.05 2.67 -2.19
C THR A 70 -22.24 1.16 -2.39
N GLY A 71 -22.12 0.34 -1.34
CA GLY A 71 -22.17 -1.13 -1.45
C GLY A 71 -23.56 -1.77 -1.42
N ASN A 72 -24.62 -1.03 -1.75
CA ASN A 72 -25.99 -1.55 -1.81
C ASN A 72 -26.26 -2.36 -3.07
#